data_AF-A0A849RCT9-F1
#
_entry.id   AF-A0A849RCT9-F1
#
_cell.length_a   1.000
_cell.length_b   1.000
_cell.length_c   1.000
_cell.angle_alpha   90.00
_cell.angle_beta   90.00
_cell.angle_gamma   90.00
#
_symmetry.space_group_name_H-M   'P 1'
#
loop_
_entity.id
_entity.type
_entity.pdbx_description
1 polymer ?
#
loop_
_entity_poly.entity_id
_entity_poly.type
_entity_poly.pdbx_seq_one_letter_code
_entity_poly.pdbx_strand_id
1 'polypeptide(L)'
;MFKNTKIKTLLTINLTFIIILLLTVGSFGLYGLNKSNLSLQTVFADRLVPASDLGDIRVLLMRNRLALNRALVFRNIEENNTALTQIQKNSAEIDRLWKKYIATYLIPEEKQLVANMEAAYKAYLT
;
A
#
# COMPACT_ATOMS: atom_id res chain seq x y z
N MET A 1 35.47 -29.94 40.08
CA MET A 1 36.40 -31.07 39.91
C MET A 1 37.31 -30.84 38.67
N PHE A 2 38.02 -29.70 38.59
CA PHE A 2 38.88 -29.35 37.44
C PHE A 2 40.25 -28.87 37.94
N LYS A 3 41.05 -29.79 38.48
CA LYS A 3 42.45 -29.52 38.86
C LYS A 3 43.35 -30.11 37.77
N ASN A 4 43.61 -29.32 36.72
CA ASN A 4 44.71 -29.40 35.71
C ASN A 4 44.34 -28.86 34.31
N THR A 5 43.38 -27.94 34.20
CA THR A 5 43.12 -27.28 32.91
C THR A 5 44.23 -26.26 32.61
N LYS A 6 45.07 -26.52 31.61
CA LYS A 6 46.09 -25.57 31.12
C LYS A 6 45.40 -24.26 30.71
N ILE A 7 46.02 -23.10 30.96
CA ILE A 7 45.49 -21.77 30.60
C ILE A 7 44.99 -21.71 29.14
N LYS A 8 45.70 -22.39 28.22
CA LYS A 8 45.29 -22.55 26.81
C LYS A 8 43.87 -23.11 26.65
N THR A 9 43.49 -24.14 27.42
CA THR A 9 42.18 -24.77 27.33
C THR A 9 41.06 -23.84 27.80
N LEU A 10 41.29 -23.07 28.87
CA LEU A 10 40.33 -22.09 29.36
C LEU A 10 40.09 -20.97 28.34
N LEU A 11 41.18 -20.51 27.71
CA LEU A 11 41.14 -19.45 26.69
C LEU A 11 40.39 -19.91 25.43
N THR A 12 40.67 -21.13 24.95
CA THR A 12 39.97 -21.70 23.78
C THR A 12 38.48 -21.86 24.04
N ILE A 13 38.08 -22.35 25.23
CA ILE A 13 36.66 -22.50 25.59
C ILE A 13 35.95 -21.15 25.58
N ASN A 14 36.54 -20.11 26.18
CA ASN A 14 35.95 -18.77 26.19
C ASN A 14 35.82 -18.21 24.77
N LEU A 15 36.87 -18.35 23.94
CA LEU A 15 36.85 -17.82 22.58
C LEU A 15 35.80 -18.52 21.72
N THR A 16 35.71 -19.84 21.79
CA THR A 16 34.68 -20.61 21.09
C THR A 16 33.28 -20.24 21.59
N PHE A 17 33.09 -20.07 22.89
CA PHE A 17 31.82 -19.63 23.46
C PHE A 17 31.39 -18.27 22.92
N ILE A 18 32.29 -17.28 22.90
CA ILE A 18 32.03 -15.94 22.36
C ILE A 18 31.69 -16.02 20.87
N ILE A 19 32.41 -16.83 20.08
CA ILE A 19 32.12 -17.01 18.65
C ILE A 19 30.72 -17.58 18.44
N ILE A 20 30.34 -18.61 19.19
CA ILE A 20 28.99 -19.21 19.09
C ILE A 20 27.92 -18.18 19.44
N LEU A 21 28.15 -17.38 20.48
CA LEU A 21 27.21 -16.35 20.92
C LEU A 21 27.06 -15.26 19.85
N LEU A 22 28.15 -14.82 19.25
CA LEU A 22 28.15 -13.85 18.14
C LEU A 22 27.42 -14.38 16.91
N LEU A 23 27.69 -15.64 16.52
CA LEU A 23 27.01 -16.26 15.38
C LEU A 23 25.50 -16.38 15.64
N THR A 24 25.11 -16.80 16.84
CA THR A 24 23.70 -16.93 17.22
C THR A 24 22.99 -15.58 17.13
N VAL A 25 23.52 -14.56 17.82
CA VAL A 25 22.92 -13.21 17.82
C VAL A 25 22.92 -12.61 16.42
N GLY A 26 24.00 -12.77 15.66
CA GLY A 26 24.11 -12.31 14.28
C GLY A 26 23.06 -12.96 13.36
N SER A 27 22.90 -14.28 13.44
CA SER A 27 21.88 -15.01 12.66
C SER A 27 20.46 -14.59 13.04
N PHE A 28 20.15 -14.43 14.34
CA PHE A 28 18.84 -13.93 14.78
C PHE A 28 18.59 -12.50 14.30
N GLY A 29 19.60 -11.63 14.34
CA GLY A 29 19.51 -10.26 13.83
C GLY A 29 19.21 -10.23 12.33
N LEU A 30 19.94 -11.00 11.53
CA LEU A 30 19.71 -11.11 10.09
C LEU A 30 18.32 -11.68 9.77
N TYR A 31 17.88 -12.72 10.50
CA TYR A 31 16.54 -13.29 10.32
C TYR A 31 15.44 -12.28 10.66
N GLY A 32 15.57 -11.57 11.77
CA GLY A 32 14.62 -10.54 12.19
C GLY A 32 14.55 -9.39 11.19
N LEU A 33 15.69 -8.91 10.70
CA LEU A 33 15.76 -7.86 9.68
C LEU A 33 15.10 -8.30 8.37
N ASN A 34 15.37 -9.52 7.91
CA ASN A 34 14.76 -10.05 6.69
C ASN A 34 13.23 -10.16 6.82
N LYS A 35 12.74 -10.67 7.95
CA LYS A 35 11.30 -10.77 8.23
C LYS A 35 10.62 -9.40 8.28
N SER A 36 11.25 -8.42 8.93
CA SER A 36 10.76 -7.04 8.97
C SER A 36 10.73 -6.40 7.59
N ASN A 37 11.77 -6.61 6.78
CA ASN A 37 11.83 -6.09 5.41
C ASN A 37 10.69 -6.66 4.54
N LEU A 38 10.44 -7.98 4.62
CA LEU A 38 9.32 -8.61 3.90
C LEU A 38 7.96 -8.04 4.36
N SER A 39 7.76 -7.88 5.67
CA SER A 39 6.53 -7.29 6.22
C SER A 39 6.29 -5.87 5.71
N LEU A 40 7.35 -5.04 5.68
CA LEU A 40 7.27 -3.68 5.15
C LEU A 40 6.93 -3.67 3.65
N GLN A 41 7.51 -4.57 2.86
CA GLN A 41 7.16 -4.71 1.45
C GLN A 41 5.70 -5.09 1.26
N THR A 42 5.16 -6.02 2.06
CA THR A 42 3.74 -6.40 1.98
C THR A 42 2.83 -5.24 2.37
N VAL A 43 3.13 -4.51 3.45
CA VAL A 43 2.32 -3.33 3.85
C VAL A 43 2.36 -2.25 2.78
N PHE A 44 3.52 -2.04 2.16
CA PHE A 44 3.64 -1.07 1.06
C PHE A 44 2.77 -1.47 -0.13
N ALA A 45 2.91 -2.71 -0.62
CA ALA A 45 2.20 -3.20 -1.79
C ALA A 45 0.69 -3.34 -1.55
N ASP A 46 0.28 -3.84 -0.38
CA ASP A 46 -1.11 -4.20 -0.10
C ASP A 46 -1.92 -3.05 0.52
N ARG A 47 -1.27 -1.99 1.05
CA ARG A 47 -1.97 -0.89 1.72
C ARG A 47 -1.63 0.49 1.18
N LEU A 48 -0.34 0.81 1.02
CA LEU A 48 0.06 2.17 0.61
C LEU A 48 -0.25 2.44 -0.85
N VAL A 49 0.05 1.49 -1.75
CA VAL A 49 -0.26 1.65 -3.18
C VAL A 49 -1.78 1.74 -3.42
N PRO A 50 -2.61 0.83 -2.87
CA PRO A 50 -4.07 0.95 -2.91
C PRO A 50 -4.61 2.27 -2.34
N ALA A 51 -4.07 2.74 -1.21
CA ALA A 51 -4.49 4.01 -0.62
C ALA A 51 -4.16 5.21 -1.51
N SER A 52 -3.02 5.19 -2.21
CA SER A 52 -2.66 6.20 -3.19
C SER A 52 -3.64 6.19 -4.37
N ASP A 53 -3.94 5.01 -4.93
CA ASP A 53 -4.89 4.87 -6.05
C ASP A 53 -6.28 5.42 -5.68
N LEU A 54 -6.76 5.14 -4.45
CA LEU A 54 -8.02 5.71 -3.93
C LEU A 54 -7.94 7.23 -3.74
N GLY A 55 -6.78 7.75 -3.31
CA GLY A 55 -6.52 9.18 -3.21
C GLY A 55 -6.63 9.88 -4.56
N ASP A 56 -6.05 9.30 -5.60
CA ASP A 56 -6.13 9.82 -6.97
C ASP A 56 -7.57 9.82 -7.50
N ILE A 57 -8.33 8.74 -7.25
CA ILE A 57 -9.77 8.69 -7.57
C ILE A 57 -10.51 9.86 -6.91
N ARG A 58 -10.26 10.13 -5.62
CA ARG A 58 -10.88 11.23 -4.90
C ARG A 58 -10.55 12.60 -5.52
N VAL A 59 -9.31 12.81 -5.95
CA VAL A 59 -8.89 14.05 -6.62
C VAL A 59 -9.61 14.20 -7.96
N LEU A 60 -9.70 13.14 -8.76
CA LEU A 60 -10.40 13.15 -10.05
C LEU A 60 -11.90 13.45 -9.89
N LEU A 61 -12.57 12.83 -8.90
CA LEU A 61 -13.96 13.12 -8.58
C LEU A 61 -14.17 14.59 -8.17
N MET A 62 -13.24 15.16 -7.40
CA MET A 62 -13.30 16.57 -7.02
C MET A 62 -13.13 17.50 -8.23
N ARG A 63 -12.23 17.16 -9.17
CA ARG A 63 -12.08 17.89 -10.44
C ARG A 63 -13.34 17.81 -11.30
N ASN A 64 -14.01 16.67 -11.35
CA ASN A 64 -15.30 16.53 -12.05
C ASN A 64 -16.35 17.47 -11.47
N ARG A 65 -16.47 17.53 -10.13
CA ARG A 65 -17.39 18.46 -9.45
C ARG A 65 -17.09 19.91 -9.76
N LEU A 66 -15.81 20.30 -9.80
CA LEU A 66 -15.41 21.67 -10.16
C LEU A 66 -15.76 22.01 -11.62
N ALA A 67 -15.53 21.08 -12.55
CA ALA A 67 -15.88 21.24 -13.95
C ALA A 67 -17.41 21.42 -14.13
N LEU A 68 -18.21 20.60 -13.44
CA LEU A 68 -19.67 20.74 -13.42
C LEU A 68 -20.11 22.09 -12.85
N ASN A 69 -19.57 22.51 -11.70
CA ASN A 69 -19.90 23.80 -11.10
C ASN A 69 -19.57 24.96 -12.04
N ARG A 70 -18.43 24.91 -12.72
CA ARG A 70 -18.02 25.93 -13.69
C ARG A 70 -19.01 26.00 -14.86
N ALA A 71 -19.38 24.86 -15.44
CA ALA A 71 -20.39 24.77 -16.49
C ALA A 71 -21.75 25.36 -16.06
N LEU A 72 -22.19 25.07 -14.82
CA LEU A 72 -23.45 25.59 -14.26
C LEU A 72 -23.44 27.10 -13.99
N VAL A 73 -22.28 27.67 -13.68
CA VAL A 73 -22.11 29.12 -13.43
C VAL A 73 -22.11 29.91 -14.73
N PHE A 74 -21.29 29.51 -15.71
CA PHE A 74 -21.13 30.27 -16.96
C PHE A 74 -22.21 29.97 -18.01
N ARG A 75 -22.81 28.78 -17.96
CA ARG A 75 -23.96 28.36 -18.80
C ARG A 75 -23.79 28.57 -20.30
N ASN A 76 -22.56 28.48 -20.81
CA ASN A 76 -22.26 28.58 -22.23
C ASN A 76 -21.84 27.21 -22.81
N ILE A 77 -21.97 27.06 -24.12
CA ILE A 77 -21.73 25.79 -24.82
C ILE A 77 -20.26 25.35 -24.70
N GLU A 78 -19.32 26.29 -24.74
CA GLU A 78 -17.88 26.01 -24.67
C GLU A 78 -17.47 25.41 -23.32
N GLU A 79 -17.91 26.00 -22.22
CA GLU A 79 -17.66 25.54 -20.85
C GLU A 79 -18.36 24.20 -20.59
N ASN A 80 -19.58 24.01 -21.11
CA ASN A 80 -20.28 22.72 -21.03
C ASN A 80 -19.52 21.60 -21.75
N ASN A 81 -19.05 21.85 -22.98
CA ASN A 81 -18.28 20.88 -23.76
C ASN A 81 -16.93 20.57 -23.11
N THR A 82 -16.27 21.58 -22.55
CA THR A 82 -15.01 21.43 -21.82
C THR A 82 -15.22 20.57 -20.57
N ALA A 83 -16.27 20.86 -19.79
CA ALA A 83 -16.61 20.09 -18.61
C ALA A 83 -16.93 18.63 -18.96
N LEU A 84 -17.73 18.39 -20.00
CA LEU A 84 -18.08 17.04 -20.46
C LEU A 84 -16.83 16.24 -20.85
N THR A 85 -15.95 16.83 -21.66
CA THR A 85 -14.70 16.21 -22.10
C THR A 85 -13.80 15.86 -20.91
N GLN A 86 -13.67 16.78 -19.96
CA GLN A 86 -12.85 16.57 -18.76
C GLN A 86 -13.43 15.46 -17.87
N ILE A 87 -14.75 15.43 -17.69
CA ILE A 87 -15.44 14.41 -16.89
C ILE A 87 -15.29 13.04 -17.54
N GLN A 88 -15.45 12.92 -18.86
CA GLN A 88 -15.25 11.66 -19.59
C GLN A 88 -13.82 11.13 -19.40
N LYS A 89 -12.82 11.99 -19.58
CA LYS A 89 -11.41 11.62 -19.39
C LYS A 89 -11.13 11.16 -17.95
N ASN A 90 -11.62 11.92 -16.96
CA ASN A 90 -11.43 11.58 -15.55
C ASN A 90 -12.17 10.30 -15.16
N SER A 91 -13.37 10.06 -15.71
CA SER A 91 -14.15 8.85 -15.43
C SER A 91 -13.46 7.60 -15.96
N ALA A 92 -12.88 7.67 -17.17
CA ALA A 92 -12.07 6.56 -17.71
C ALA A 92 -10.85 6.24 -16.83
N GLU A 93 -10.19 7.26 -16.28
CA GLU A 93 -9.06 7.07 -15.37
C GLU A 93 -9.50 6.54 -13.99
N ILE A 94 -10.63 7.02 -13.46
CA ILE A 94 -11.24 6.48 -12.24
C ILE A 94 -11.55 5.00 -12.42
N ASP A 95 -12.16 4.60 -13.54
CA ASP A 95 -12.48 3.19 -13.82
C ASP A 95 -11.22 2.33 -13.89
N ARG A 96 -10.13 2.86 -14.46
CA ARG A 96 -8.82 2.18 -14.52
C ARG A 96 -8.23 1.98 -13.12
N LEU A 97 -8.19 3.04 -12.30
CA LEU A 97 -7.66 3.00 -10.93
C LEU A 97 -8.54 2.12 -10.03
N TRP A 98 -9.86 2.17 -10.20
CA TRP A 98 -10.80 1.34 -9.45
C TRP A 98 -10.60 -0.14 -9.74
N LYS A 99 -10.51 -0.52 -11.02
CA LYS A 99 -10.20 -1.91 -11.43
C LYS A 99 -8.87 -2.39 -10.88
N LYS A 100 -7.87 -1.51 -10.84
CA LYS A 100 -6.56 -1.81 -10.23
C LYS A 100 -6.70 -2.06 -8.72
N TYR A 101 -7.44 -1.21 -8.00
CA TYR A 101 -7.67 -1.36 -6.55
C TYR A 101 -8.36 -2.68 -6.20
N ILE A 102 -9.48 -3.01 -6.86
CA ILE A 102 -10.27 -4.20 -6.55
C ILE A 102 -9.56 -5.52 -6.92
N ALA A 103 -8.55 -5.45 -7.78
CA ALA A 103 -7.71 -6.60 -8.14
C ALA A 103 -6.62 -6.89 -7.10
N THR A 104 -6.45 -6.04 -6.08
CA THR A 104 -5.50 -6.26 -4.99
C THR A 104 -6.09 -7.16 -3.90
N TYR A 105 -5.30 -7.45 -2.85
CA TYR A 105 -5.79 -8.22 -1.72
C TYR A 105 -6.75 -7.37 -0.86
N LEU A 106 -8.05 -7.67 -0.97
CA LEU A 106 -9.09 -7.03 -0.17
C LEU A 106 -9.42 -7.87 1.08
N ILE A 107 -9.40 -7.24 2.25
CA ILE A 107 -9.94 -7.86 3.48
C ILE A 107 -11.47 -7.93 3.43
N PRO A 108 -12.13 -8.77 4.25
CA PRO A 108 -13.58 -8.93 4.22
C PRO A 108 -14.37 -7.62 4.32
N GLU A 109 -13.91 -6.70 5.17
CA GLU A 109 -14.50 -5.38 5.34
C GLU A 109 -14.40 -4.54 4.06
N GLU A 110 -13.24 -4.57 3.39
CA GLU A 110 -13.03 -3.88 2.11
C GLU A 110 -13.92 -4.45 1.01
N LYS A 111 -14.11 -5.78 0.96
CA LYS A 111 -15.01 -6.42 -0.02
C LYS A 111 -16.45 -5.92 0.14
N GLN A 112 -16.91 -5.77 1.38
CA GLN A 112 -18.25 -5.23 1.64
C GLN A 112 -18.37 -3.76 1.19
N LEU A 113 -17.34 -2.96 1.46
CA LEU A 113 -17.32 -1.55 1.03
C LEU A 113 -17.27 -1.42 -0.49
N VAL A 114 -16.48 -2.26 -1.17
CA VAL A 114 -16.42 -2.32 -2.64
C VAL A 114 -17.79 -2.68 -3.22
N ALA A 115 -18.46 -3.70 -2.68
CA ALA A 115 -19.81 -4.08 -3.14
C ALA A 115 -20.81 -2.93 -2.99
N ASN A 116 -20.78 -2.21 -1.86
CA ASN A 116 -21.63 -1.04 -1.62
C ASN A 116 -21.32 0.10 -2.60
N MET A 117 -20.03 0.34 -2.87
CA MET A 117 -19.59 1.40 -3.78
C MET A 117 -19.94 1.08 -5.23
N GLU A 118 -19.79 -0.17 -5.69
CA GLU A 118 -20.18 -0.58 -7.04
C GLU A 118 -21.68 -0.41 -7.27
N ALA A 119 -22.50 -0.71 -6.27
CA ALA A 119 -23.94 -0.46 -6.31
C ALA A 119 -24.24 1.05 -6.43
N ALA A 120 -23.58 1.89 -5.64
CA ALA A 120 -23.74 3.34 -5.68
C ALA A 120 -23.24 3.96 -7.00
N TYR A 121 -22.13 3.45 -7.55
CA TYR A 121 -21.53 3.96 -8.79
C TYR A 121 -22.41 3.66 -10.00
N LYS A 122 -22.99 2.45 -10.08
CA LYS A 122 -23.99 2.13 -11.12
C LYS A 122 -25.19 3.07 -11.08
N ALA A 123 -25.67 3.41 -9.89
CA ALA A 123 -26.77 4.35 -9.71
C ALA A 123 -26.41 5.82 -10.07
N TYR A 124 -25.12 6.18 -10.07
CA TYR A 124 -24.66 7.51 -10.48
C TYR A 124 -24.56 7.67 -12.00
N LEU A 125 -24.33 6.58 -12.72
CA LEU A 125 -24.20 6.55 -14.18
C LEU A 125 -25.52 6.26 -14.93
N THR A 126 -26.57 5.86 -14.20
CA THR A 126 -27.93 5.59 -14.74
C THR A 126 -28.84 6.77 -14.41
#